data_AF-A0AAW9QGE3-F1
#
_entry.id   AF-A0AAW9QGE3-F1
#
_cell.length_a   1.000
_cell.length_b   1.000
_cell.length_c   1.000
_cell.angle_alpha   90.00
_cell.angle_beta   90.00
_cell.angle_gamma   90.00
#
_symmetry.space_group_name_H-M   'P 1'
#
loop_
_entity.id
_entity.type
_entity.pdbx_description
1 polymer ?
#
loop_
_entity_poly.entity_id
_entity_poly.type
_entity_poly.pdbx_seq_one_letter_code
_entity_poly.pdbx_strand_id
1 'polypeptide(L)' 'MPTVLLKTGEFKEVPDEELLSFLEENRDLIQERQSPRKRAIKRPISSTPSSTSTR' A
#
# COMPACT_ATOMS: atom_id res chain seq x y z
N MET A 1 4.97 15.79 -12.43
CA MET A 1 6.22 15.13 -11.97
C MET A 1 6.00 14.35 -10.69
N PRO A 2 5.51 13.10 -10.78
CA PRO A 2 5.45 12.15 -9.68
C PRO A 2 6.84 11.72 -9.21
N THR A 3 6.94 11.46 -7.91
CA THR A 3 8.10 10.83 -7.28
C THR A 3 7.78 9.38 -6.96
N VAL A 4 8.61 8.45 -7.41
CA VAL A 4 8.49 7.02 -7.14
C VAL A 4 9.62 6.55 -6.22
N LEU A 5 9.31 5.61 -5.32
CA LEU A 5 10.30 4.97 -4.45
C LEU A 5 10.81 3.70 -5.11
N LEU A 6 12.10 3.67 -5.46
CA LEU A 6 12.75 2.52 -6.06
C LEU A 6 13.01 1.42 -5.03
N LYS A 7 13.27 0.20 -5.51
CA LYS A 7 13.67 -0.93 -4.64
C LYS A 7 14.97 -0.68 -3.88
N THR A 8 15.84 0.18 -4.41
CA THR A 8 17.08 0.62 -3.76
C THR A 8 16.83 1.50 -2.54
N GLY A 9 15.60 1.99 -2.34
CA GLY A 9 15.24 2.95 -1.30
C GLY A 9 15.42 4.41 -1.71
N GLU A 10 15.82 4.66 -2.96
CA GLU A 10 15.98 5.99 -3.51
C GLU A 10 14.68 6.52 -4.10
N PHE A 11 14.46 7.82 -3.98
CA PHE A 11 13.37 8.52 -4.65
C PHE A 11 13.83 8.97 -6.03
N LYS A 12 13.01 8.71 -7.04
CA LYS A 12 13.22 9.15 -8.41
C LYS A 12 12.03 9.96 -8.87
N GLU A 13 12.29 11.11 -9.48
CA GLU A 13 11.27 11.88 -10.21
C GLU A 13 11.06 11.28 -11.60
N VAL A 14 9.81 11.08 -11.98
CA VAL A 14 9.42 10.53 -13.28
C VAL A 14 8.55 11.56 -13.99
N PRO A 15 8.82 11.86 -15.28
CA PRO A 15 7.91 12.67 -16.09
C PRO A 15 6.52 12.07 -16.18
N ASP A 16 5.49 12.92 -16.24
CA ASP A 16 4.10 12.46 -16.34
C ASP A 16 3.87 11.62 -17.61
N GLU A 17 4.59 11.95 -18.69
CA GLU A 17 4.59 11.24 -19.98
C GLU A 17 5.18 9.82 -19.89
N GLU A 18 6.17 9.62 -19.00
CA GLU A 18 6.88 8.35 -18.83
C GLU A 18 6.32 7.51 -17.68
N LEU A 19 5.42 8.08 -16.87
CA LEU A 19 4.87 7.42 -15.69
C LEU A 19 4.14 6.11 -16.02
N LEU A 20 3.34 6.13 -17.09
CA LEU A 20 2.58 4.95 -17.52
C LEU A 20 3.53 3.82 -17.93
N SER A 21 4.52 4.11 -18.77
CA SER A 21 5.55 3.14 -19.18
C SER A 21 6.34 2.61 -17.98
N PHE A 22 6.73 3.48 -17.05
CA PHE A 22 7.40 3.07 -15.82
C PHE A 22 6.57 2.10 -14.97
N LEU A 23 5.26 2.35 -14.84
CA LEU A 23 4.36 1.47 -14.10
C LEU A 23 4.12 0.14 -14.81
N GLU A 24 4.06 0.13 -16.14
CA GLU A 24 3.90 -1.09 -16.95
C GLU A 24 5.12 -2.00 -16.85
N GLU A 25 6.34 -1.46 -16.99
CA GLU A 25 7.59 -2.21 -16.84
C GLU A 25 7.72 -2.85 -15.45
N ASN A 26 7.20 -2.19 -14.43
CA ASN A 26 7.29 -2.63 -13.04
C ASN A 26 6.02 -3.34 -12.55
N ARG A 27 5.06 -3.62 -13.43
CA ARG A 27 3.73 -4.14 -13.08
C ARG A 27 3.81 -5.43 -12.25
N ASP A 28 4.62 -6.38 -12.67
CA ASP A 28 4.75 -7.68 -12.00
C ASP A 28 5.31 -7.52 -10.58
N LEU A 29 6.29 -6.63 -10.42
CA LEU A 29 6.93 -6.32 -9.14
C LEU A 29 5.98 -5.59 -8.17
N ILE A 30 5.10 -4.76 -8.70
CA ILE A 30 4.07 -4.04 -7.94
C ILE A 30 2.97 -5.02 -7.53
N GLN A 31 2.52 -5.89 -8.44
CA GLN A 31 1.48 -6.87 -8.17
C GLN A 31 1.90 -7.90 -7.12
N GLU A 32 3.15 -8.34 -7.11
CA GLU A 32 3.66 -9.23 -6.05
C GLU A 32 3.53 -8.59 -4.65
N ARG A 33 3.79 -7.28 -4.55
CA ARG A 33 3.67 -6.50 -3.30
C ARG A 33 2.23 -6.16 -2.92
N GLN A 34 1.35 -6.01 -3.91
CA GLN A 34 -0.07 -5.69 -3.74
C GLN A 34 -0.97 -6.92 -3.63
N SER A 35 -0.44 -8.12 -3.92
CA SER A 35 -1.06 -9.37 -3.45
C SER A 35 -1.34 -9.17 -1.97
N PRO A 36 -2.57 -9.40 -1.48
CA PRO A 36 -2.92 -9.14 -0.10
C PRO A 36 -1.90 -9.84 0.77
N ARG A 37 -0.95 -9.06 1.30
CA ARG A 37 0.08 -9.59 2.18
C ARG A 37 -0.70 -10.36 3.22
N LYS A 38 -0.39 -11.65 3.37
CA LYS A 38 -0.81 -12.54 4.47
C LYS A 38 -0.31 -12.01 5.83
N ARG A 39 -0.42 -10.71 6.06
CA ARG A 39 -0.14 -10.04 7.30
C ARG A 39 -1.50 -9.61 7.79
N ALA A 40 -2.03 -10.36 8.76
CA ALA A 40 -3.10 -9.85 9.59
C ALA A 40 -2.64 -8.49 10.10
N ILE A 41 -3.22 -7.41 9.58
CA ILE A 41 -3.17 -6.14 10.27
C ILE A 41 -3.96 -6.41 11.55
N LYS A 42 -3.26 -6.80 12.62
CA LYS A 42 -3.80 -6.75 13.98
C LYS A 42 -4.08 -5.27 14.24
N ARG A 43 -5.22 -4.80 13.75
CA ARG A 43 -5.83 -3.59 14.27
C ARG A 43 -6.03 -3.90 15.76
N PRO A 44 -5.53 -3.08 16.69
CA PRO A 44 -6.00 -3.19 18.07
C PRO A 44 -7.51 -2.98 18.00
N ILE A 45 -8.26 -4.07 18.22
CA ILE A 45 -9.68 -3.96 18.55
C ILE A 45 -9.71 -3.14 19.84
N SER A 46 -10.10 -1.87 19.73
CA SER A 46 -10.53 -1.11 20.89
C SER A 46 -11.72 -1.88 21.47
N SER A 47 -11.46 -2.67 22.49
CA SER A 47 -12.48 -3.34 23.28
C SER A 47 -13.18 -2.25 24.10
N THR A 48 -14.13 -1.55 23.50
CA THR A 48 -15.16 -0.86 24.28
C THR A 48 -16.22 -1.91 24.62
N PRO A 49 -16.35 -2.36 25.89
CA PRO A 49 -17.58 -3.02 26.30
C PRO A 49 -18.68 -1.96 26.33
N SER A 50 -19.39 -1.80 25.21
CA SER A 50 -20.72 -1.19 25.24
C SER A 50 -21.63 -2.21 25.93
N SER A 51 -21.74 -2.10 27.25
CA SER A 51 -22.68 -2.85 28.08
C SER A 51 -24.09 -2.77 27.48
N THR A 52 -24.58 -3.91 27.00
CA THR A 52 -26.01 -4.14 26.90
C THR A 52 -26.58 -4.14 28.31
N SER A 53 -27.33 -3.11 28.68
CA SER A 53 -28.31 -3.22 29.76
C SER A 53 -29.61 -2.58 29.30
N THR A 54 -30.39 -3.41 28.63
CA THR A 54 -31.85 -3.36 28.70
C THR A 54 -32.27 -3.49 30.16
N ARG A 55 -32.82 -2.43 30.75
CA ARG A 55 -34.07 -2.46 31.54
C ARG A 55 -34.52 -1.06 31.91
#